data_AF-A0A448X6C7-F1
#
_entry.id   AF-A0A448X6C7-F1
#
_cell.length_a   1.000
_cell.length_b   1.000
_cell.length_c   1.000
_cell.angle_alpha   90.00
_cell.angle_beta   90.00
_cell.angle_gamma   90.00
#
_symmetry.space_group_name_H-M   'P 1'
#
loop_
_entity.id
_entity.type
_entity.pdbx_description
1 polymer ?
#
loop_
_entity_poly.entity_id
_entity_poly.type
_entity_poly.pdbx_seq_one_letter_code
_entity_poly.pdbx_strand_id
1 'polypeptide(L)'
;MLAQKIDSGDYFAMKILDRQKVIKLKQVEHTLNEKRILQAVSFPFLVNLEFNFKDNSNLYLVLEYANGGEMFLHLRKKIRFSESHARFYAAQVVLAMEYLHYLDLVYRDLKPENILLDAQGYLKVK
;
A
#
# COMPACT_ATOMS: atom_id res chain seq x y z
N MET A 1 6.39 -9.28 -1.16
CA MET A 1 6.50 -10.59 -1.83
C MET A 1 5.13 -10.95 -2.36
N LEU A 2 4.99 -11.41 -3.60
CA LEU A 2 3.71 -11.92 -4.11
C LEU A 2 3.41 -13.27 -3.44
N ALA A 3 2.18 -13.44 -2.97
CA ALA A 3 1.71 -14.66 -2.33
C ALA A 3 0.36 -15.07 -2.92
N GLN A 4 0.05 -16.36 -2.91
CA GLN A 4 -1.25 -16.89 -3.31
C GLN A 4 -1.85 -17.65 -2.13
N LYS A 5 -3.10 -17.36 -1.79
CA LYS A 5 -3.82 -18.07 -0.72
C LYS A 5 -4.33 -19.40 -1.27
N ILE A 6 -3.95 -20.51 -0.63
CA ILE A 6 -4.10 -21.86 -1.17
C ILE A 6 -5.56 -22.27 -1.37
N ASP A 7 -6.44 -21.89 -0.44
CA ASP A 7 -7.84 -22.31 -0.43
C ASP A 7 -8.71 -21.61 -1.49
N SER A 8 -8.37 -20.38 -1.84
CA SER A 8 -9.15 -19.47 -2.68
C SER A 8 -8.50 -19.20 -4.03
N GLY A 9 -7.17 -19.34 -4.10
CA GLY A 9 -6.39 -18.98 -5.29
C GLY A 9 -6.11 -17.48 -5.41
N ASP A 10 -6.56 -16.66 -4.46
CA ASP A 10 -6.41 -15.21 -4.48
C ASP A 10 -4.96 -14.78 -4.27
N TYR A 11 -4.53 -13.72 -4.97
CA TYR A 11 -3.19 -13.17 -4.87
C TYR A 11 -3.12 -11.99 -3.90
N PHE A 12 -2.03 -11.92 -3.14
CA PHE A 12 -1.77 -10.89 -2.13
C PHE A 12 -0.33 -10.40 -2.18
N ALA A 13 -0.11 -9.19 -1.65
CA ALA A 13 1.21 -8.64 -1.40
C ALA A 13 1.58 -8.84 0.07
N MET A 14 2.50 -9.76 0.35
CA MET A 14 2.97 -10.04 1.70
C MET A 14 4.25 -9.26 2.03
N LYS A 15 4.17 -8.40 3.06
CA LYS A 15 5.32 -7.71 3.67
C LYS A 15 5.81 -8.55 4.86
N ILE A 16 7.09 -8.93 4.82
CA ILE A 16 7.75 -9.76 5.84
C ILE A 16 8.76 -8.90 6.58
N LEU A 17 8.67 -8.87 7.91
CA LEU A 17 9.53 -8.06 8.77
C LEU A 17 10.22 -8.96 9.80
N ASP A 18 11.54 -9.07 9.71
CA ASP A 18 12.36 -9.81 10.67
C ASP A 18 12.35 -9.11 12.04
N ARG A 19 11.95 -9.84 13.09
CA ARG A 19 11.79 -9.30 14.44
C ARG A 19 13.11 -8.84 15.04
N GLN A 20 14.19 -9.61 14.86
CA GLN A 20 15.50 -9.23 15.40
C GLN A 20 16.02 -7.96 14.73
N LYS A 21 15.83 -7.84 13.40
CA LYS A 21 16.20 -6.66 12.64
C LYS A 21 15.39 -5.43 13.05
N VAL A 22 14.09 -5.57 13.25
CA VAL A 22 13.22 -4.47 13.74
C VAL A 22 13.68 -3.97 15.10
N ILE A 23 14.03 -4.87 16.04
CA ILE A 23 14.56 -4.49 17.36
C ILE A 23 15.92 -3.80 17.22
N LYS A 24 16.85 -4.40 16.47
CA LYS A 24 18.21 -3.86 16.27
C LYS A 24 18.20 -2.46 15.68
N LEU A 25 17.27 -2.17 14.76
CA LEU A 25 17.11 -0.86 14.11
C LEU A 25 16.20 0.10 14.89
N LYS A 26 15.75 -0.29 16.09
CA LYS A 26 14.82 0.48 16.94
C LYS A 26 13.53 0.90 16.20
N GLN A 27 13.02 0.03 15.32
CA GLN A 27 11.81 0.27 14.49
C GLN A 27 10.54 -0.36 15.07
N VAL A 28 10.57 -0.81 16.33
CA VAL A 28 9.44 -1.52 16.96
C VAL A 28 8.18 -0.67 16.95
N GLU A 29 8.26 0.56 17.45
CA GLU A 29 7.12 1.48 17.53
C GLU A 29 6.58 1.83 16.14
N HIS A 30 7.46 2.15 15.19
CA HIS A 30 7.05 2.42 13.81
C HIS A 30 6.32 1.24 13.18
N THR A 31 6.80 0.02 13.40
CA THR A 31 6.18 -1.20 12.85
C THR A 31 4.78 -1.44 13.46
N LEU A 32 4.63 -1.20 14.76
CA LEU A 32 3.34 -1.32 15.45
C LEU A 32 2.36 -0.25 14.98
N ASN A 33 2.83 0.98 14.81
CA ASN A 33 2.03 2.10 14.30
C ASN A 33 1.60 1.84 12.86
N GLU A 34 2.50 1.37 11.98
CA GLU A 34 2.16 0.98 10.60
C GLU A 34 1.04 -0.06 10.58
N LYS A 35 1.19 -1.15 11.35
CA LYS A 35 0.14 -2.17 11.46
C LYS A 35 -1.17 -1.55 11.95
N ARG A 36 -1.14 -0.74 13.02
CA ARG A 36 -2.35 -0.15 13.61
C ARG A 36 -3.08 0.77 12.63
N ILE A 37 -2.33 1.60 11.90
CA ILE A 37 -2.87 2.48 10.87
C ILE A 37 -3.52 1.65 9.77
N LEU A 38 -2.79 0.67 9.23
CA LEU A 38 -3.30 -0.21 8.17
C LEU A 38 -4.55 -1.00 8.58
N GLN A 39 -4.71 -1.33 9.87
CA GLN A 39 -5.91 -1.97 10.40
C GLN A 39 -7.10 -1.00 10.56
N ALA A 40 -6.84 0.29 10.71
CA ALA A 40 -7.87 1.30 10.98
C ALA A 40 -8.36 2.02 9.72
N VAL A 41 -7.62 1.91 8.62
CA VAL A 41 -7.99 2.53 7.34
C VAL A 41 -8.71 1.52 6.44
N SER A 42 -9.80 1.95 5.81
CA SER A 42 -10.46 1.21 4.75
C SER A 42 -11.05 2.22 3.77
N PHE A 43 -10.44 2.31 2.59
CA PHE A 43 -10.84 3.28 1.59
C PHE A 43 -10.52 2.75 0.18
N PRO A 44 -11.36 3.00 -0.84
CA PRO A 44 -11.19 2.40 -2.17
C PRO A 44 -9.81 2.62 -2.80
N PHE A 45 -9.22 3.80 -2.55
CA PHE A 45 -7.94 4.22 -3.14
C PHE A 45 -6.73 3.99 -2.23
N LEU A 46 -6.89 3.27 -1.12
CA LEU A 46 -5.79 2.81 -0.27
C LEU A 46 -5.61 1.31 -0.43
N VAL A 47 -4.37 0.84 -0.28
CA VAL A 47 -4.07 -0.60 -0.16
C VAL A 47 -4.59 -1.07 1.20
N ASN A 48 -5.46 -2.08 1.19
CA ASN A 48 -6.04 -2.64 2.40
C ASN A 48 -5.14 -3.73 3.01
N LEU A 49 -5.17 -3.84 4.33
CA LEU A 49 -4.58 -4.97 5.06
C LEU A 49 -5.63 -6.05 5.25
N GLU A 50 -5.44 -7.17 4.57
CA GLU A 50 -6.36 -8.31 4.55
C GLU A 50 -6.10 -9.24 5.73
N PHE A 51 -4.82 -9.56 5.98
CA PHE A 51 -4.43 -10.44 7.08
C PHE A 51 -3.16 -9.93 7.75
N ASN A 52 -2.99 -10.29 9.03
CA ASN A 52 -1.72 -10.09 9.71
C ASN A 52 -1.47 -11.21 10.73
N PHE A 53 -0.24 -11.68 10.80
CA PHE A 53 0.16 -12.73 11.72
C PHE A 53 1.66 -12.64 12.02
N LYS A 54 2.14 -13.52 12.90
CA LYS A 54 3.55 -13.60 13.30
C LYS A 54 3.94 -15.03 13.59
N ASP A 55 5.23 -15.31 13.46
CA ASP A 55 5.83 -16.52 13.97
C ASP A 55 6.99 -16.18 14.94
N ASN A 56 7.85 -17.15 15.21
CA ASN A 56 8.98 -16.96 16.11
C ASN A 56 9.98 -15.93 15.59
N SER A 57 10.11 -15.77 14.28
CA SER A 57 11.16 -14.99 13.61
C SER A 57 10.64 -13.69 13.00
N ASN A 58 9.42 -13.65 12.48
CA ASN A 58 8.92 -12.62 11.59
C ASN A 58 7.51 -12.11 11.95
N LEU A 59 7.21 -10.90 11.50
CA LEU A 59 5.87 -10.34 11.39
C LEU A 59 5.46 -10.32 9.91
N TYR A 60 4.19 -10.64 9.66
CA TYR A 60 3.62 -10.73 8.32
C TYR A 60 2.42 -9.80 8.21
N LEU A 61 2.47 -8.89 7.24
CA LEU A 61 1.34 -8.06 6.83
C LEU A 61 0.94 -8.48 5.41
N VAL A 62 -0.28 -8.98 5.24
CA VAL A 62 -0.81 -9.44 3.97
C VAL A 62 -1.75 -8.37 3.44
N LEU A 63 -1.31 -7.71 2.38
CA LEU A 63 -1.96 -6.58 1.76
C LEU A 63 -2.68 -7.00 0.48
N GLU A 64 -3.71 -6.24 0.11
CA GLU A 64 -4.33 -6.29 -1.20
C GLU A 64 -3.27 -6.24 -2.32
N TYR A 65 -3.39 -7.12 -3.32
CA TYR A 65 -2.48 -7.13 -4.47
C TYR A 65 -3.03 -6.29 -5.64
N ALA A 66 -2.37 -5.16 -5.90
CA ALA A 66 -2.61 -4.34 -7.08
C ALA A 66 -1.72 -4.81 -8.25
N ASN A 67 -2.34 -5.47 -9.25
CA ASN A 67 -1.64 -6.14 -10.35
C ASN A 67 -1.23 -5.22 -11.51
N GLY A 68 -1.68 -3.97 -11.54
CA GLY A 68 -1.32 -2.96 -12.55
C GLY A 68 0.07 -2.35 -12.35
N GLY A 69 0.75 -2.66 -11.25
CA GLY A 69 2.12 -2.23 -10.95
C GLY A 69 2.23 -0.77 -10.53
N GLU A 70 3.47 -0.31 -10.36
CA GLU A 70 3.78 1.05 -9.89
C GLU A 70 3.50 2.12 -10.95
N MET A 71 2.84 3.21 -10.56
CA MET A 71 2.60 4.37 -11.42
C MET A 71 3.90 4.95 -11.98
N PHE A 72 4.99 4.91 -11.20
CA PHE A 72 6.32 5.30 -11.64
C PHE A 72 6.75 4.62 -12.95
N LEU A 73 6.50 3.31 -13.10
CA LEU A 73 6.88 2.55 -14.30
C LEU A 73 6.06 2.99 -15.52
N HIS A 74 4.79 3.32 -15.32
CA HIS A 74 3.91 3.84 -16.38
C HIS A 74 4.33 5.24 -16.81
N LEU A 75 4.67 6.11 -15.87
CA LEU A 75 5.21 7.45 -16.15
C LEU A 75 6.52 7.38 -16.92
N ARG A 76 7.46 6.52 -16.48
CA ARG A 76 8.76 6.36 -17.14
C ARG A 76 8.63 5.89 -18.59
N LYS A 77 7.68 5.00 -18.88
CA LYS A 77 7.41 4.52 -20.25
C LYS A 77 6.75 5.59 -21.13
N LYS A 78 5.81 6.38 -20.58
CA LYS A 78 5.05 7.38 -21.35
C LYS A 78 5.70 8.77 -21.39
N ILE A 79 6.79 9.00 -20.65
CA ILE A 79 7.44 10.30 -20.40
C ILE A 79 6.56 11.25 -19.57
N ARG A 80 5.30 11.45 -19.96
CA ARG A 80 4.29 12.24 -19.25
C ARG A 80 2.89 11.71 -19.49
N PHE A 81 1.98 11.98 -18.56
CA PHE A 81 0.55 11.78 -18.79
C PHE A 81 -0.07 13.01 -19.46
N SER A 82 -1.15 12.81 -20.21
CA SER A 82 -2.01 13.92 -20.64
C SER A 82 -2.69 14.52 -19.41
N GLU A 83 -3.11 15.78 -19.51
CA GLU A 83 -3.78 16.47 -18.42
C GLU A 83 -5.04 15.73 -17.92
N SER A 84 -5.81 15.14 -18.84
CA SER A 84 -6.98 14.32 -18.51
C SER A 84 -6.63 13.11 -17.64
N HIS A 85 -5.57 12.37 -17.97
CA HIS A 85 -5.11 11.23 -17.19
C HIS A 85 -4.53 11.67 -15.83
N ALA A 86 -3.74 12.75 -15.82
CA ALA A 86 -3.22 13.31 -14.58
C ALA A 86 -4.35 13.74 -13.63
N ARG A 87 -5.39 14.41 -14.16
CA ARG A 87 -6.58 14.83 -13.40
C ARG A 87 -7.33 13.64 -12.80
N PHE A 88 -7.49 12.55 -13.58
CA PHE A 88 -8.14 11.33 -13.11
C PHE A 88 -7.44 10.72 -11.88
N TYR A 89 -6.11 10.61 -11.91
CA TYR A 89 -5.34 10.08 -10.78
C TYR A 89 -5.25 11.07 -9.62
N ALA A 90 -5.06 12.36 -9.91
CA ALA A 90 -4.99 13.40 -8.88
C ALA A 90 -6.28 13.48 -8.07
N ALA A 91 -7.46 13.33 -8.71
CA ALA A 91 -8.73 13.30 -7.99
C ALA A 91 -8.79 12.14 -6.97
N GLN A 92 -8.30 10.96 -7.34
CA GLN A 92 -8.27 9.79 -6.44
C GLN A 92 -7.27 9.98 -5.28
N VAL A 93 -6.10 10.56 -5.56
CA VAL A 93 -5.13 10.93 -4.52
C VAL A 93 -5.74 11.92 -3.53
N VAL A 94 -6.43 12.96 -4.02
CA VAL A 94 -7.08 13.95 -3.16
C VAL A 94 -8.09 13.28 -2.23
N LEU A 95 -8.94 12.40 -2.76
CA LEU A 95 -9.92 11.66 -1.95
C LEU A 95 -9.25 10.74 -0.92
N ALA A 96 -8.16 10.06 -1.28
CA ALA A 96 -7.41 9.23 -0.35
C ALA A 96 -6.78 10.06 0.79
N MET A 97 -6.21 11.23 0.46
CA MET A 97 -5.62 12.12 1.47
C MET A 97 -6.69 12.76 2.35
N GLU A 98 -7.83 13.16 1.78
CA GLU A 98 -8.99 13.67 2.53
C GLU A 98 -9.45 12.65 3.58
N TYR A 99 -9.62 11.38 3.17
CA TYR A 99 -9.98 10.30 4.09
C TYR A 99 -8.94 10.11 5.21
N LEU A 100 -7.65 10.12 4.88
CA LEU A 100 -6.59 9.97 5.89
C LEU A 100 -6.58 11.16 6.88
N HIS A 101 -6.69 12.38 6.36
CA HIS A 101 -6.71 13.58 7.21
C HIS A 101 -7.96 13.64 8.09
N TYR A 102 -9.11 13.13 7.64
CA TYR A 102 -10.31 12.99 8.47
C TYR A 102 -10.07 12.07 9.70
N LEU A 103 -9.10 11.16 9.61
CA LEU A 103 -8.67 10.28 10.71
C LEU A 103 -7.44 10.80 11.47
N ASP A 104 -7.06 12.07 11.28
CA ASP A 104 -5.84 12.69 11.83
C ASP A 104 -4.54 11.96 11.42
N LEU A 105 -4.53 11.32 10.24
CA LEU A 105 -3.38 10.59 9.71
C LEU A 105 -2.70 11.36 8.58
N VAL A 106 -1.37 11.50 8.65
CA VAL A 106 -0.57 12.13 7.59
C VAL A 106 0.28 11.09 6.86
N TYR A 107 0.08 10.94 5.55
CA TYR A 107 0.76 9.91 4.74
C TYR A 107 2.26 10.16 4.53
N ARG A 108 2.67 11.42 4.36
CA ARG A 108 4.07 11.93 4.27
C ARG A 108 4.99 11.41 3.14
N ASP A 109 4.72 10.28 2.50
CA ASP A 109 5.58 9.71 1.44
C ASP A 109 4.85 9.55 0.10
N LEU A 110 4.08 10.57 -0.30
CA LEU A 110 3.35 10.57 -1.57
C LEU A 110 4.31 10.78 -2.75
N LYS A 111 4.49 9.72 -3.54
CA LYS A 111 5.31 9.70 -4.75
C LYS A 111 4.87 8.58 -5.71
N PRO A 112 5.18 8.65 -7.02
CA PRO A 112 4.73 7.65 -7.99
C PRO A 112 5.13 6.20 -7.69
N GLU A 113 6.19 5.97 -6.93
CA GLU A 113 6.69 4.65 -6.49
C GLU A 113 5.84 4.01 -5.38
N ASN A 114 5.03 4.82 -4.69
CA ASN A 114 4.10 4.36 -3.65
C ASN A 114 2.64 4.36 -4.12
N ILE A 115 2.43 4.66 -5.41
CA ILE A 115 1.12 4.59 -6.06
C ILE A 115 1.12 3.37 -6.96
N LEU A 116 0.18 2.46 -6.70
CA LEU A 116 -0.06 1.28 -7.52
C LEU A 116 -1.32 1.48 -8.36
N LEU A 117 -1.44 0.70 -9.43
CA LEU A 117 -2.68 0.59 -10.21
C LEU A 117 -3.28 -0.80 -10.02
N ASP A 118 -4.59 -0.88 -9.89
CA ASP A 118 -5.33 -2.15 -9.90
C ASP A 118 -5.64 -2.63 -11.33
N ALA A 119 -6.39 -3.74 -11.44
CA ALA A 119 -6.72 -4.36 -12.71
C ALA A 119 -7.65 -3.49 -13.57
N GLN A 120 -8.42 -2.60 -12.94
CA GLN A 120 -9.36 -1.69 -13.56
C GLN A 120 -8.70 -0.34 -13.93
N GLY A 121 -7.44 -0.12 -13.51
CA GLY A 121 -6.69 1.10 -13.76
C GLY A 121 -6.94 2.19 -12.71
N TYR A 122 -7.57 1.87 -11.59
CA TYR A 122 -7.70 2.79 -10.45
C TYR A 122 -6.47 2.74 -9.57
N LEU A 123 -6.28 3.81 -8.81
CA LEU A 123 -5.13 4.01 -7.95
C LEU A 123 -5.30 3.32 -6.60
N LYS A 124 -4.19 2.78 -6.10
CA LYS A 124 -4.02 2.25 -4.74
C LYS A 124 -2.78 2.87 -4.12
N VAL A 125 -2.94 3.72 -3.11
CA VAL A 125 -1.82 4.27 -2.32
C VAL A 125 -1.38 3.22 -1.30
N LYS A 126 -0.09 2.89 -1.29
CA LYS A 126 0.48 1.82 -0.45
C LYS A 126 0.96 2.28 0.92
#